data_AF-A0AAN9GZL9-F1
#
_entry.id   AF-A0AAN9GZL9-F1
#
_cell.length_a   1.000
_cell.length_b   1.000
_cell.length_c   1.000
_cell.angle_alpha   90.00
_cell.angle_beta   90.00
_cell.angle_gamma   90.00
#
_symmetry.space_group_name_H-M   'P 1'
#
loop_
_entity.id
_entity.type
_entity.pdbx_description
1 polymer ?
#
loop_
_entity_poly.entity_id
_entity_poly.type
_entity_poly.pdbx_seq_one_letter_code
_entity_poly.pdbx_strand_id
1 'polypeptide(L)'
;MAMFRYRRDSALRYSRTLADHFRSSSWSASPSVSKSSVVSPVSSGSLAVPQHIQQAAVSYVSITTLFLSAHETWEQADDLMHSGSGLLRELDSCVAPLSLTASMISLVTYIRLGLHRIRRDTQNQSQL
;
A
#
# COMPACT_ATOMS: atom_id res chain seq x y z
N MET A 1 -3.52 4.54 4.57
CA MET A 1 -2.71 5.52 3.80
C MET A 1 -1.52 6.09 4.59
N ALA A 2 -1.67 6.47 5.87
CA ALA A 2 -0.58 7.06 6.66
C ALA A 2 0.69 6.20 6.76
N MET A 3 0.55 4.89 7.02
CA MET A 3 1.68 3.95 7.10
C MET A 3 2.44 3.83 5.78
N PHE A 4 1.75 3.80 4.65
CA PHE A 4 2.37 3.84 3.33
C PHE A 4 3.15 5.14 3.13
N ARG A 5 2.54 6.30 3.43
CA ARG A 5 3.20 7.62 3.28
C ARG A 5 4.50 7.71 4.07
N TYR A 6 4.50 7.20 5.29
CA TYR A 6 5.69 7.16 6.14
C TYR A 6 6.83 6.32 5.54
N ARG A 7 6.50 5.22 4.83
CA ARG A 7 7.46 4.30 4.23
C ARG A 7 7.71 4.54 2.74
N ARG A 8 7.04 5.53 2.14
CA ARG A 8 7.00 5.76 0.68
C ARG A 8 8.40 5.96 0.10
N ASP A 9 9.21 6.79 0.73
CA ASP A 9 10.58 7.07 0.25
C ASP A 9 11.47 5.82 0.33
N SER A 10 11.28 4.96 1.32
CA SER A 10 11.95 3.65 1.38
C SER A 10 11.50 2.73 0.24
N ALA A 11 10.19 2.66 -0.04
CA ALA A 11 9.68 1.87 -1.17
C ALA A 11 10.25 2.34 -2.51
N LEU A 12 10.40 3.65 -2.72
CA LEU A 12 11.02 4.21 -3.93
C LEU A 12 12.51 3.85 -4.06
N ARG A 13 13.23 3.72 -2.93
CA ARG A 13 14.62 3.26 -2.95
C ARG A 13 14.69 1.78 -3.31
N TYR A 14 13.86 0.94 -2.68
CA TYR A 14 13.81 -0.48 -3.01
C TYR A 14 13.40 -0.72 -4.46
N SER A 15 12.43 0.02 -4.99
CA SER A 15 12.00 -0.12 -6.39
C SER A 15 13.12 0.21 -7.37
N ARG A 16 13.93 1.24 -7.11
CA ARG A 16 15.12 1.56 -7.92
C ARG A 16 16.16 0.46 -7.85
N THR A 17 16.53 0.01 -6.65
CA THR A 17 17.47 -1.11 -6.49
C THR A 17 17.03 -2.37 -7.24
N LEU A 18 15.74 -2.71 -7.16
CA LEU A 18 15.17 -3.83 -7.90
C LEU A 18 15.20 -3.59 -9.41
N ALA A 19 14.77 -2.42 -9.88
CA ALA A 19 14.75 -2.07 -11.29
C ALA A 19 16.16 -2.09 -11.90
N ASP A 20 17.14 -1.54 -11.19
CA ASP A 20 18.54 -1.52 -11.60
C ASP A 20 19.11 -2.93 -11.64
N HIS A 21 18.84 -3.75 -10.62
CA HIS A 21 19.27 -5.14 -10.60
C HIS A 21 18.66 -5.92 -11.75
N PHE A 22 17.35 -5.87 -11.98
CA PHE A 22 16.73 -6.61 -13.09
C PHE A 22 17.12 -6.06 -14.47
N ARG A 23 17.41 -4.77 -14.58
CA ARG A 23 17.92 -4.15 -15.82
C ARG A 23 19.35 -4.59 -16.11
N SER A 24 20.24 -4.56 -15.11
CA SER A 24 21.64 -4.98 -15.21
C SER A 24 21.77 -6.50 -15.34
N SER A 25 20.91 -7.25 -14.66
CA SER A 25 20.74 -8.69 -14.77
C SER A 25 19.78 -9.04 -15.89
N SER A 26 19.65 -8.18 -16.92
CA SER A 26 19.07 -8.61 -18.19
C SER A 26 19.83 -9.88 -18.57
N TRP A 27 19.18 -11.02 -18.36
CA TRP A 27 19.36 -12.27 -19.06
C TRP A 27 20.30 -12.04 -20.25
N SER A 28 21.52 -12.55 -20.14
CA SER A 28 22.38 -12.70 -21.29
C SER A 28 21.68 -13.68 -22.24
N ALA A 29 20.67 -13.23 -22.98
CA ALA A 29 20.33 -13.85 -24.25
C ALA A 29 21.44 -13.49 -25.22
N SER A 30 22.57 -14.18 -25.06
CA SER A 30 23.49 -14.40 -26.16
C SER A 30 22.98 -15.64 -26.89
N PRO A 31 22.39 -15.53 -28.10
CA PRO A 31 22.22 -16.70 -28.95
C PRO A 31 23.59 -16.99 -29.59
N SER A 32 24.54 -17.52 -28.82
CA SER A 32 25.80 -17.99 -29.40
C SER A 32 25.69 -19.48 -29.70
N VAL A 33 25.10 -19.78 -30.84
CA VAL A 33 25.40 -21.02 -31.57
C VAL A 33 26.84 -20.92 -32.07
N SER A 34 27.79 -21.57 -31.41
CA SER A 34 28.98 -22.14 -32.07
C SER A 34 29.80 -23.03 -31.14
N LYS A 35 30.27 -24.11 -31.76
CA LYS A 35 30.92 -25.30 -31.20
C LYS A 35 32.31 -25.03 -30.62
N SER A 36 32.74 -25.97 -29.76
CA SER A 36 34.14 -26.40 -29.51
C SER A 36 34.82 -25.95 -28.20
N SER A 37 34.90 -26.91 -27.28
CA SER A 37 36.08 -27.31 -26.50
C SER A 37 37.01 -26.23 -25.93
N VAL A 38 36.79 -25.80 -24.69
CA VAL A 38 37.84 -25.70 -23.65
C VAL A 38 37.20 -25.50 -22.28
N VAL A 39 37.78 -26.18 -21.29
CA VAL A 39 37.43 -26.12 -19.87
C VAL A 39 37.36 -24.68 -19.35
N SER A 40 36.16 -24.20 -19.10
CA SER A 40 35.88 -23.08 -18.20
C SER A 40 34.84 -23.60 -17.22
N PRO A 41 34.91 -23.28 -15.91
CA PRO A 41 33.92 -23.75 -14.98
C PRO A 41 32.59 -23.20 -15.45
N VAL A 42 31.72 -24.10 -15.91
CA VAL A 42 30.33 -23.81 -16.15
C VAL A 42 29.80 -23.29 -14.83
N SER A 43 29.67 -21.96 -14.73
CA SER A 43 28.85 -21.30 -13.74
C SER A 43 27.42 -21.71 -14.09
N SER A 44 27.08 -22.93 -13.68
CA SER A 44 25.75 -23.50 -13.65
C SER A 44 24.83 -22.41 -13.16
N GLY A 45 23.86 -22.05 -14.01
CA GLY A 45 22.88 -20.99 -13.81
C GLY A 45 22.00 -21.25 -12.60
N SER A 46 22.58 -21.13 -11.42
CA SER A 46 21.85 -20.84 -10.21
C SER A 46 21.51 -19.37 -10.31
N LEU A 47 20.26 -19.10 -10.68
CA LEU A 47 19.60 -17.81 -10.57
C LEU A 47 19.47 -17.43 -9.08
N ALA A 48 20.59 -17.41 -8.36
CA ALA A 48 20.65 -17.09 -6.95
C ALA A 48 20.49 -15.57 -6.83
N VAL A 49 19.25 -15.12 -6.70
CA VAL A 49 18.93 -13.73 -6.39
C VAL A 49 19.71 -13.36 -5.12
N PRO A 50 20.58 -12.33 -5.17
CA PRO A 50 21.32 -11.92 -4.00
C PRO A 50 20.38 -11.58 -2.83
N GLN A 51 20.76 -11.95 -1.62
CA GLN A 51 19.91 -11.78 -0.43
C GLN A 51 19.40 -10.33 -0.24
N HIS A 52 20.21 -9.33 -0.57
CA HIS A 52 19.81 -7.92 -0.48
C HIS A 52 18.70 -7.54 -1.48
N ILE A 53 18.68 -8.16 -2.67
CA ILE A 53 17.64 -8.00 -3.68
C ILE A 53 16.35 -8.67 -3.22
N GLN A 54 16.46 -9.88 -2.67
CA GLN A 54 15.31 -10.56 -2.08
C GLN A 54 14.71 -9.74 -0.93
N GLN A 55 15.54 -9.20 -0.04
CA GLN A 55 15.07 -8.35 1.07
C GLN A 55 14.44 -7.05 0.57
N ALA A 56 15.02 -6.43 -0.46
CA ALA A 56 14.43 -5.26 -1.12
C ALA A 56 13.06 -5.59 -1.72
N ALA A 57 12.90 -6.76 -2.36
CA ALA A 57 11.63 -7.22 -2.92
C ALA A 57 10.59 -7.43 -1.83
N VAL A 58 10.92 -8.17 -0.76
CA VAL A 58 10.02 -8.40 0.39
C VAL A 58 9.59 -7.06 1.01
N SER A 59 10.54 -6.15 1.22
CA SER A 59 10.27 -4.83 1.82
C SER A 59 9.41 -3.96 0.92
N TYR A 60 9.70 -3.95 -0.39
CA TYR A 60 8.92 -3.23 -1.38
C TYR A 60 7.47 -3.72 -1.42
N VAL A 61 7.27 -5.04 -1.55
CA VAL A 61 5.95 -5.67 -1.57
C VAL A 61 5.19 -5.33 -0.28
N SER A 62 5.82 -5.52 0.88
CA SER A 62 5.20 -5.20 2.18
C SER A 62 4.70 -3.76 2.25
N ILE A 63 5.51 -2.78 1.80
CA ILE A 63 5.10 -1.37 1.80
C ILE A 63 3.98 -1.13 0.78
N THR A 64 4.04 -1.71 -0.41
CA THR A 64 2.97 -1.56 -1.42
C THR A 64 1.65 -2.22 -0.98
N THR A 65 1.70 -3.31 -0.21
CA THR A 65 0.50 -3.90 0.40
C THR A 65 -0.19 -2.93 1.35
N LEU A 66 0.55 -2.08 2.08
CA LEU A 66 -0.05 -1.02 2.92
C LEU A 66 -0.81 0.03 2.12
N PHE A 67 -0.44 0.24 0.85
CA PHE A 67 -1.16 1.13 -0.05
C PHE A 67 -2.44 0.49 -0.56
N LEU A 68 -2.34 -0.76 -1.03
CA LEU A 68 -3.48 -1.54 -1.51
C LEU A 68 -4.53 -1.74 -0.41
N SER A 69 -4.11 -2.19 0.78
CA SER A 69 -5.04 -2.40 1.90
C SER A 69 -5.71 -1.11 2.35
N ALA A 70 -5.01 0.01 2.28
CA ALA A 70 -5.61 1.31 2.57
C ALA A 70 -6.71 1.70 1.59
N HIS A 71 -6.57 1.37 0.31
CA HIS A 71 -7.61 1.59 -0.69
C HIS A 71 -8.79 0.64 -0.49
N GLU A 72 -8.53 -0.65 -0.26
CA GLU A 72 -9.57 -1.65 -0.01
C GLU A 72 -10.42 -1.31 1.23
N THR A 73 -9.79 -0.97 2.36
CA THR A 73 -10.52 -0.55 3.56
C THR A 73 -11.29 0.76 3.34
N TRP A 74 -10.79 1.65 2.48
CA TRP A 74 -11.49 2.89 2.15
C TRP A 74 -12.73 2.65 1.29
N GLU A 75 -12.62 1.80 0.28
CA GLU A 75 -13.74 1.38 -0.56
C GLU A 75 -14.83 0.70 0.28
N GLN A 76 -14.43 -0.22 1.17
CA GLN A 76 -15.36 -0.83 2.14
C GLN A 76 -16.08 0.22 3.01
N ALA A 77 -15.37 1.24 3.47
CA ALA A 77 -15.98 2.32 4.27
C ALA A 77 -16.94 3.19 3.43
N ASP A 78 -16.61 3.45 2.17
CA ASP A 78 -17.45 4.20 1.24
C ASP A 78 -18.73 3.44 0.91
N ASP A 79 -18.66 2.13 0.67
CA ASP A 79 -19.84 1.27 0.48
C ASP A 79 -20.77 1.26 1.70
N LEU A 80 -20.19 1.22 2.91
CA LEU A 80 -20.93 1.33 4.16
C LEU A 80 -21.60 2.72 4.33
N MET A 81 -20.98 3.77 3.79
CA MET A 81 -21.56 5.11 3.82
C MET A 81 -22.82 5.22 2.97
N HIS A 82 -22.85 4.55 1.81
CA HIS A 82 -24.00 4.56 0.91
C HIS A 82 -25.17 3.69 1.41
N SER A 83 -24.88 2.66 2.20
CA SER A 83 -25.88 1.75 2.79
C SER A 83 -26.36 2.14 4.19
N GLY A 84 -25.67 3.09 4.84
CA GLY A 84 -25.90 3.46 6.24
C GLY A 84 -27.11 4.38 6.49
N SER A 85 -27.31 4.73 7.76
CA SER A 85 -28.43 5.53 8.28
C SER A 85 -28.45 7.01 7.87
N GLY A 86 -27.54 7.44 6.98
CA GLY A 86 -27.37 8.84 6.58
C GLY A 86 -26.59 9.72 7.57
N LEU A 87 -26.27 9.22 8.77
CA LEU A 87 -25.51 9.93 9.80
C LEU A 87 -24.14 10.44 9.29
N LEU A 88 -23.45 9.61 8.50
CA LEU A 88 -22.17 9.99 7.89
C LEU A 88 -22.33 11.13 6.89
N ARG A 89 -23.43 11.15 6.12
CA ARG A 89 -23.71 12.23 5.19
C ARG A 89 -24.01 13.56 5.91
N GLU A 90 -24.63 13.51 7.09
CA GLU A 90 -24.77 14.69 7.94
C GLU A 90 -23.42 15.17 8.50
N LEU A 91 -22.54 14.25 8.91
CA LEU A 91 -21.18 14.60 9.33
C LEU A 91 -20.39 15.27 8.20
N ASP A 92 -20.46 14.71 6.99
CA ASP A 92 -19.81 15.28 5.80
C ASP A 92 -20.33 16.68 5.49
N SER A 93 -21.62 16.96 5.72
CA SER A 93 -22.18 18.31 5.56
C SER A 93 -21.60 19.33 6.57
N CYS A 94 -21.17 18.87 7.75
CA CYS A 94 -20.63 19.73 8.81
C CYS A 94 -19.11 19.92 8.72
N VAL A 95 -18.37 18.91 8.25
CA VAL A 95 -16.89 18.83 8.38
C VAL A 95 -16.18 18.71 7.04
N ALA A 96 -16.93 18.61 5.94
CA ALA A 96 -16.51 18.15 4.63
C ALA A 96 -16.21 16.63 4.61
N PRO A 97 -16.49 15.96 3.47
CA PRO A 97 -16.24 14.53 3.33
C PRO A 97 -14.75 14.23 3.51
N LEU A 98 -14.47 13.20 4.29
CA LEU A 98 -13.10 12.75 4.50
C LEU A 98 -12.58 12.13 3.20
N SER A 99 -11.29 12.29 2.94
CA SER A 99 -10.61 11.69 1.78
C SER A 99 -9.56 10.69 2.26
N LEU A 100 -9.29 9.66 1.45
CA LEU A 100 -8.21 8.70 1.69
C LEU A 100 -6.84 9.38 1.89
N THR A 101 -6.66 10.55 1.27
CA THR A 101 -5.42 11.33 1.34
C THR A 101 -5.42 12.37 2.46
N ALA A 102 -6.48 12.42 3.27
CA ALA A 102 -6.61 13.37 4.37
C ALA A 102 -5.49 13.22 5.41
N SER A 103 -5.28 14.30 6.17
CA SER A 103 -4.32 14.30 7.27
C SER A 103 -4.84 13.49 8.46
N MET A 104 -3.94 13.09 9.37
CA MET A 104 -4.35 12.46 10.64
C MET A 104 -5.16 13.41 11.51
N ILE A 105 -4.94 14.72 11.42
CA ILE A 105 -5.72 15.72 12.15
C ILE A 105 -7.17 15.70 11.65
N SER A 106 -7.37 15.74 10.33
CA SER A 106 -8.69 15.66 9.70
C SER A 106 -9.42 14.36 10.10
N LEU A 107 -8.72 13.22 10.07
CA LEU A 107 -9.27 11.93 10.49
C LEU A 107 -9.71 11.94 11.96
N VAL A 108 -8.85 12.43 12.87
CA VAL A 108 -9.17 12.48 14.31
C VAL A 108 -10.35 13.40 14.59
N THR A 109 -10.41 14.57 13.94
CA THR A 109 -11.53 15.50 14.09
C THR A 109 -12.83 14.88 13.59
N TYR A 110 -12.80 14.23 12.42
CA TYR A 110 -13.96 13.54 11.85
C TYR A 110 -14.47 12.44 12.78
N ILE A 111 -13.58 11.58 13.30
CA ILE A 111 -13.94 10.50 14.23
C ILE A 111 -14.51 11.07 15.53
N ARG A 112 -13.91 12.13 16.10
CA ARG A 112 -14.41 12.75 17.35
C ARG A 112 -15.83 13.28 17.17
N LEU A 113 -16.11 13.93 16.06
CA LEU A 113 -17.44 14.47 15.75
C LEU A 113 -18.44 13.34 15.49
N GLY A 114 -18.05 12.29 14.77
CA GLY A 114 -18.87 11.12 14.55
C GLY A 114 -19.24 10.40 15.85
N LEU A 115 -18.27 10.18 16.74
CA LEU A 115 -18.52 9.59 18.05
C LEU A 115 -19.44 10.46 18.92
N HIS A 116 -19.28 11.78 18.86
CA HIS A 116 -20.15 12.70 19.61
C HIS A 116 -21.60 12.63 19.11
N ARG A 117 -21.81 12.58 17.79
CA ARG A 117 -23.13 12.41 17.16
C ARG A 117 -23.77 11.08 17.55
N ILE A 118 -23.05 9.97 17.40
CA ILE A 118 -23.54 8.63 17.77
C ILE A 118 -23.99 8.60 19.23
N ARG A 119 -23.20 9.18 20.15
CA ARG A 119 -23.58 9.26 21.57
C ARG A 119 -24.88 10.03 21.78
N ARG A 120 -25.04 11.18 21.12
CA ARG A 120 -26.26 11.98 21.21
C ARG A 120 -27.48 11.22 20.68
N ASP A 121 -27.33 10.50 19.57
CA ASP A 121 -28.42 9.74 18.96
C ASP A 121 -28.86 8.58 19.85
N THR A 122 -27.91 7.85 20.45
CA THR A 122 -28.22 6.78 21.42
C THR A 122 -28.92 7.30 22.67
N GLN A 123 -28.59 8.52 23.12
CA GLN A 123 -29.23 9.15 24.28
C GLN A 123 -30.63 9.68 23.97
N ASN A 124 -30.88 10.13 22.73
CA ASN A 124 -32.22 10.53 22.32
C ASN A 124 -33.17 9.33 22.15
N GLN A 125 -32.64 8.16 21.75
CA GLN A 125 -33.43 6.93 21.62
C GLN A 125 -33.85 6.32 22.96
N SER A 126 -33.17 6.61 24.07
CA SER A 126 -33.53 6.10 25.40
C SER A 126 -34.56 6.96 26.15
N GLN A 127 -35.01 8.07 25.56
CA GLN A 127 -36.07 8.93 26.10
C GLN A 127 -37.41 8.82 25.34
N LEU A 128 -37.49 7.91 24.38
CA LEU A 128 -38.70 7.48 23.66
C LEU A 128 -39.11 6.09 24.17
#